data_AF-A0A6G3ZTA2-F1
#
_entry.id   AF-A0A6G3ZTA2-F1
#
_cell.length_a   1.000
_cell.length_b   1.000
_cell.length_c   1.000
_cell.angle_alpha   90.00
_cell.angle_beta   90.00
_cell.angle_gamma   90.00
#
_symmetry.space_group_name_H-M   'P 1'
#
loop_
_entity.id
_entity.type
_entity.pdbx_description
1 polymer ?
#
loop_
_entity_poly.entity_id
_entity_poly.type
_entity_poly.pdbx_seq_one_letter_code
_entity_poly.pdbx_strand_id
1 'polypeptide(L)'
;MDNGSPVANPTITFTSSDPSVVSIDNQGRVIGIQMGQATITAKLMYHSSIVATIQITAVEMLTPTYTISVTGNSTIKVGQTASYVSHIYDNGTEVFDQSVQWSLRNEDHSNSIMGNITASIGNSLTLKAGSSSRYINKYIVLIATLTSDPTITIEKTIQLKSLL
;
A
#
# COMPACT_ATOMS: atom_id res chain seq x y z
N MET A 1 36.99 -16.88 22.94
CA MET A 1 36.60 -17.95 23.88
C MET A 1 37.72 -18.05 24.90
N ASP A 2 37.41 -18.05 26.18
CA ASP A 2 38.39 -18.40 27.20
C ASP A 2 38.02 -19.79 27.72
N ASN A 3 38.81 -20.79 27.31
CA ASN A 3 38.75 -22.16 27.81
C ASN A 3 37.35 -22.81 27.87
N GLY A 4 36.49 -22.56 26.87
CA GLY A 4 35.16 -23.18 26.75
C GLY A 4 34.01 -22.50 27.51
N SER A 5 34.27 -21.42 28.27
CA SER A 5 33.20 -20.62 28.88
C SER A 5 32.86 -19.37 28.05
N PRO A 6 31.58 -19.03 27.87
CA PRO A 6 31.20 -17.76 27.25
C PRO A 6 31.70 -16.60 28.12
N VAL A 7 32.39 -15.64 27.50
CA VAL A 7 32.79 -14.43 28.20
C VAL A 7 31.54 -13.58 28.41
N ALA A 8 31.18 -13.31 29.65
CA ALA A 8 30.09 -12.40 29.99
C ALA A 8 30.54 -10.95 29.76
N ASN A 9 29.72 -10.16 29.05
CA ASN A 9 29.93 -8.73 28.80
C ASN A 9 31.29 -8.37 28.18
N PRO A 10 31.68 -8.98 27.04
CA PRO A 10 32.91 -8.63 26.37
C PRO A 10 32.87 -7.16 25.92
N THR A 11 33.95 -6.42 26.18
CA THR A 11 34.11 -5.05 25.72
C THR A 11 34.49 -5.06 24.23
N ILE A 12 33.57 -4.62 23.37
CA ILE A 12 33.67 -4.69 21.91
C ILE A 12 33.70 -3.26 21.34
N THR A 13 34.55 -3.04 20.33
CA THR A 13 34.50 -1.84 19.49
C THR A 13 33.79 -2.17 18.18
N PHE A 14 32.87 -1.31 17.78
CA PHE A 14 32.18 -1.37 16.50
C PHE A 14 32.69 -0.30 15.55
N THR A 15 32.82 -0.65 14.27
CA THR A 15 33.17 0.29 13.20
C THR A 15 32.36 -0.01 11.95
N SER A 16 32.03 1.02 11.18
CA SER A 16 31.46 0.88 9.84
C SER A 16 32.51 1.23 8.80
N SER A 17 32.54 0.50 7.68
CA SER A 17 33.37 0.84 6.52
C SER A 17 32.91 2.14 5.83
N ASP A 18 31.63 2.49 5.97
CA ASP A 18 31.07 3.74 5.45
C ASP A 18 29.96 4.27 6.39
N PRO A 19 30.30 5.12 7.36
CA PRO A 19 29.35 5.72 8.28
C PRO A 19 28.32 6.65 7.63
N SER A 20 28.52 7.07 6.37
CA SER A 20 27.55 7.90 5.64
C SER A 20 26.42 7.07 5.00
N VAL A 21 26.66 5.77 4.80
CA VAL A 21 25.68 4.80 4.28
C VAL A 21 25.05 4.00 5.42
N VAL A 22 25.85 3.44 6.33
CA VAL A 22 25.39 2.72 7.52
C VAL A 22 26.19 3.16 8.73
N SER A 23 25.54 3.72 9.74
CA SER A 23 26.16 4.05 11.02
C SER A 23 25.92 2.95 12.06
N ILE A 24 26.86 2.82 13.00
CA ILE A 24 26.74 1.98 14.18
C ILE A 24 27.21 2.77 15.40
N ASP A 25 26.50 2.69 16.51
CA ASP A 25 26.91 3.30 17.77
C ASP A 25 27.70 2.34 18.67
N ASN A 26 28.18 2.84 19.81
CA ASN A 26 28.97 2.07 20.77
C ASN A 26 28.18 0.94 21.47
N GLN A 27 26.85 0.94 21.36
CA GLN A 27 25.97 -0.11 21.90
C GLN A 27 25.64 -1.17 20.84
N GLY A 28 26.14 -1.00 19.61
CA GLY A 28 25.90 -1.90 18.49
C GLY A 28 24.59 -1.63 17.75
N ARG A 29 23.94 -0.48 17.97
CA ARG A 29 22.74 -0.09 17.23
C ARG A 29 23.12 0.38 15.83
N VAL A 30 22.58 -0.28 14.82
CA VAL A 30 22.84 0.00 13.40
C VAL A 30 21.71 0.86 12.82
N ILE A 31 22.05 1.89 12.05
CA ILE A 31 21.11 2.76 11.32
C ILE A 31 21.58 2.89 9.87
N GLY A 32 20.71 2.58 8.90
CA GLY A 32 20.92 2.91 7.49
C GLY A 32 20.60 4.39 7.23
N ILE A 33 21.50 5.10 6.56
CA ILE A 33 21.41 6.55 6.30
C ILE A 33 21.19 6.83 4.82
N GLN A 34 21.93 6.15 3.93
CA GLN A 34 21.80 6.28 2.48
C GLN A 34 21.76 4.91 1.82
N MET A 35 21.22 4.85 0.60
CA MET A 35 21.29 3.63 -0.21
C MET A 35 22.74 3.21 -0.42
N GLY A 36 23.02 1.93 -0.27
CA GLY A 36 24.33 1.38 -0.53
C GLY A 36 24.66 0.25 0.42
N GLN A 37 25.96 -0.05 0.51
CA GLN A 37 26.44 -1.18 1.28
C GLN A 37 27.63 -0.76 2.14
N ALA A 38 27.62 -1.21 3.39
CA ALA A 38 28.73 -1.01 4.30
C ALA A 38 28.94 -2.28 5.13
N THR A 39 30.20 -2.56 5.47
CA THR A 39 30.56 -3.66 6.37
C THR A 39 30.70 -3.11 7.78
N ILE A 40 29.95 -3.69 8.71
CA ILE A 40 30.13 -3.49 10.14
C ILE A 40 31.17 -4.49 10.65
N THR A 41 32.15 -4.00 11.40
CA THR A 41 33.19 -4.80 12.05
C THR A 41 33.06 -4.69 13.56
N ALA A 42 32.93 -5.82 14.24
CA ALA A 42 32.96 -5.95 15.69
C ALA A 42 34.31 -6.55 16.11
N LYS A 43 35.03 -5.87 17.00
CA LYS A 43 36.36 -6.26 17.45
C LYS A 43 36.44 -6.32 18.97
N LEU A 44 37.02 -7.40 19.51
CA LEU A 44 37.23 -7.53 20.95
C LEU A 44 38.38 -6.61 21.39
N MET A 45 38.14 -5.72 22.37
CA MET A 45 39.14 -4.70 22.73
C MET A 45 40.42 -5.29 23.30
N TYR A 46 40.33 -6.36 24.10
CA TYR A 46 41.46 -6.98 24.78
C TYR A 46 42.11 -8.13 23.97
N HIS A 47 41.51 -8.55 22.84
CA HIS A 47 42.14 -9.46 21.87
C HIS A 47 41.80 -9.03 20.43
N SER A 48 42.65 -8.17 19.88
CA SER A 48 42.46 -7.53 18.58
C SER A 48 42.39 -8.50 17.39
N SER A 49 42.83 -9.74 17.53
CA SER A 49 42.72 -10.80 16.53
C SER A 49 41.33 -11.43 16.45
N ILE A 50 40.47 -11.22 17.46
CA ILE A 50 39.09 -11.70 17.47
C ILE A 50 38.21 -10.62 16.84
N VAL A 51 37.79 -10.89 15.60
CA VAL A 51 37.02 -9.98 14.76
C VAL A 51 35.85 -10.74 14.14
N ALA A 52 34.69 -10.09 14.08
CA ALA A 52 33.55 -10.52 13.30
C ALA A 52 33.13 -9.39 12.35
N THR A 53 32.67 -9.74 11.16
CA THR A 53 32.16 -8.77 10.18
C THR A 53 30.79 -9.18 9.69
N ILE A 54 29.96 -8.18 9.37
CA ILE A 54 28.67 -8.38 8.71
C ILE A 54 28.49 -7.29 7.65
N GLN A 55 28.06 -7.68 6.46
CA GLN A 55 27.75 -6.76 5.38
C GLN A 55 26.29 -6.34 5.51
N ILE A 56 26.06 -5.04 5.59
CA ILE A 56 24.73 -4.43 5.66
C ILE A 56 24.46 -3.73 4.34
N THR A 57 23.30 -4.03 3.75
CA THR A 57 22.82 -3.33 2.56
C THR A 57 21.66 -2.44 2.99
N ALA A 58 21.85 -1.13 2.94
CA ALA A 58 20.80 -0.15 3.14
C ALA A 58 20.05 0.04 1.82
N VAL A 59 18.77 -0.27 1.82
CA VAL A 59 17.86 -0.11 0.69
C VAL A 59 16.98 1.11 0.91
N GLU A 60 16.57 1.75 -0.18
CA GLU A 60 15.57 2.81 -0.11
C GLU A 60 14.22 2.19 0.26
N MET A 61 13.62 2.70 1.35
CA MET A 61 12.21 2.50 1.58
C MET A 61 11.49 3.65 0.89
N LEU A 62 10.91 3.37 -0.27
CA LEU A 62 9.96 4.30 -0.86
C LEU A 62 8.79 4.44 0.12
N THR A 63 8.42 5.67 0.45
CA THR A 63 7.15 5.92 1.12
C THR A 63 6.05 5.43 0.19
N PRO A 64 5.14 4.55 0.65
CA PRO A 64 4.07 4.07 -0.20
C PRO A 64 3.27 5.25 -0.73
N THR A 65 3.08 5.29 -2.04
CA THR A 65 2.27 6.33 -2.70
C THR A 65 1.19 5.63 -3.47
N TYR A 66 0.05 5.42 -2.80
CA TYR A 66 -1.05 4.68 -3.37
C TYR A 66 -1.90 5.53 -4.32
N THR A 67 -2.31 4.93 -5.43
CA THR A 67 -3.34 5.47 -6.32
C THR A 67 -4.33 4.36 -6.70
N ILE A 68 -5.53 4.75 -7.12
CA ILE A 68 -6.60 3.80 -7.51
C ILE A 68 -7.09 4.16 -8.91
N SER A 69 -7.37 3.15 -9.73
CA SER A 69 -8.16 3.28 -10.96
C SER A 69 -9.33 2.31 -10.95
N VAL A 70 -10.43 2.63 -11.66
CA VAL A 70 -11.62 1.76 -11.73
C VAL A 70 -12.00 1.46 -13.18
N THR A 71 -11.96 0.18 -13.54
CA THR A 71 -12.42 -0.33 -14.82
C THR A 71 -13.90 -0.72 -14.77
N GLY A 72 -14.57 -0.64 -15.92
CA GLY A 72 -16.01 -0.84 -16.07
C GLY A 72 -16.66 0.21 -16.97
N ASN A 73 -17.85 -0.10 -17.48
CA ASN A 73 -18.56 0.78 -18.40
C ASN A 73 -18.96 2.10 -17.71
N SER A 74 -18.98 3.20 -18.46
CA SER A 74 -19.48 4.49 -17.96
C SER A 74 -21.01 4.62 -18.05
N THR A 75 -21.71 3.56 -18.46
CA THR A 75 -23.16 3.55 -18.61
C THR A 75 -23.75 2.22 -18.18
N ILE A 76 -24.93 2.25 -17.53
CA ILE A 76 -25.74 1.07 -17.23
C ILE A 76 -27.17 1.34 -17.67
N LYS A 77 -27.82 0.38 -18.33
CA LYS A 77 -29.26 0.48 -18.61
C LYS A 77 -30.06 0.32 -17.31
N VAL A 78 -31.09 1.11 -17.09
CA VAL A 78 -31.93 1.02 -15.89
C VAL A 78 -32.39 -0.42 -15.60
N GLY A 79 -32.34 -0.85 -14.34
CA GLY A 79 -32.66 -2.21 -13.90
C GLY A 79 -31.60 -3.28 -14.16
N GLN A 80 -30.57 -3.00 -14.97
CA GLN A 80 -29.48 -3.93 -15.28
C GLN A 80 -28.33 -3.83 -14.28
N THR A 81 -27.44 -4.82 -14.34
CA THR A 81 -26.21 -4.87 -13.55
C THR A 81 -24.98 -4.62 -14.43
N ALA A 82 -23.92 -4.11 -13.82
CA ALA A 82 -22.59 -4.07 -14.41
C ALA A 82 -21.52 -4.30 -13.33
N SER A 83 -20.40 -4.88 -13.75
CA SER A 83 -19.27 -5.16 -12.87
C SER A 83 -18.19 -4.09 -13.01
N TYR A 84 -17.52 -3.81 -11.89
CA TYR A 84 -16.44 -2.84 -11.79
C TYR A 84 -15.30 -3.45 -10.99
N VAL A 85 -14.07 -3.11 -11.36
CA VAL A 85 -12.84 -3.60 -10.70
C VAL A 85 -11.96 -2.41 -10.37
N SER A 86 -11.49 -2.33 -9.13
CA SER A 86 -10.44 -1.39 -8.75
C SER A 86 -9.06 -2.01 -8.95
N HIS A 87 -8.13 -1.20 -9.46
CA HIS A 87 -6.71 -1.51 -9.53
C HIS A 87 -5.97 -0.50 -8.65
N ILE A 88 -5.12 -0.99 -7.76
CA ILE A 88 -4.41 -0.19 -6.78
C ILE A 88 -2.93 -0.22 -7.17
N TYR A 89 -2.28 0.94 -7.17
CA TYR A 89 -0.88 1.06 -7.52
C TYR A 89 -0.10 1.64 -6.34
N ASP A 90 1.04 1.07 -6.00
CA ASP A 90 2.03 1.68 -5.13
C ASP A 90 3.21 2.16 -5.97
N ASN A 91 3.53 3.45 -5.89
CA ASN A 91 4.62 4.06 -6.66
C ASN A 91 4.54 3.73 -8.16
N GLY A 92 3.32 3.66 -8.71
CA GLY A 92 3.04 3.36 -10.12
C GLY A 92 3.02 1.88 -10.50
N THR A 93 3.29 0.96 -9.56
CA THR A 93 3.22 -0.50 -9.79
C THR A 93 1.94 -1.07 -9.20
N GLU A 94 1.19 -1.87 -9.97
CA GLU A 94 -0.04 -2.50 -9.47
C GLU A 94 0.26 -3.47 -8.32
N VAL A 95 -0.50 -3.36 -7.24
CA VAL A 95 -0.38 -4.18 -6.03
C VAL A 95 -1.70 -4.89 -5.71
N PHE A 96 -1.61 -6.06 -5.08
CA PHE A 96 -2.75 -6.96 -4.88
C PHE A 96 -3.02 -7.30 -3.40
N ASP A 97 -2.19 -6.79 -2.50
CA ASP A 97 -2.30 -6.94 -1.04
C ASP A 97 -3.16 -5.82 -0.41
N GLN A 98 -3.55 -4.81 -1.20
CA GLN A 98 -4.41 -3.71 -0.79
C GLN A 98 -5.87 -3.94 -1.21
N SER A 99 -6.80 -3.30 -0.50
CA SER A 99 -8.23 -3.38 -0.81
C SER A 99 -8.96 -2.05 -0.69
N VAL A 100 -10.08 -1.92 -1.41
CA VAL A 100 -10.95 -0.74 -1.34
C VAL A 100 -12.28 -1.03 -0.63
N GLN A 101 -12.83 0.00 0.00
CA GLN A 101 -14.23 0.07 0.38
C GLN A 101 -15.02 0.79 -0.71
N TRP A 102 -16.14 0.20 -1.12
CA TRP A 102 -17.00 0.76 -2.15
C TRP A 102 -18.17 1.52 -1.55
N SER A 103 -18.51 2.66 -2.14
CA SER A 103 -19.74 3.39 -1.82
C SER A 103 -20.36 4.01 -3.06
N LEU A 104 -21.62 4.43 -2.93
CA LEU A 104 -22.38 5.04 -4.00
C LEU A 104 -22.95 6.38 -3.52
N ARG A 105 -22.96 7.36 -4.41
CA ARG A 105 -23.81 8.53 -4.29
C ARG A 105 -24.45 8.88 -5.62
N ASN A 106 -25.53 9.62 -5.61
CA ASN A 106 -26.02 10.26 -6.82
C ASN A 106 -25.15 11.49 -7.12
N GLU A 107 -24.94 11.80 -8.40
CA GLU A 107 -24.23 13.03 -8.78
C GLU A 107 -24.95 14.30 -8.28
N ASP A 108 -26.28 14.24 -8.21
CA ASP A 108 -27.12 15.31 -7.67
C ASP A 108 -27.20 15.34 -6.13
N HIS A 109 -26.44 14.48 -5.44
CA HIS A 109 -26.38 14.36 -3.97
C HIS A 109 -27.72 14.06 -3.29
N SER A 110 -28.71 13.56 -4.04
CA SER A 110 -29.99 13.14 -3.44
C SER A 110 -29.81 11.88 -2.56
N ASN A 111 -30.54 11.84 -1.44
CA ASN A 111 -30.39 10.78 -0.43
C ASN A 111 -30.83 9.39 -0.91
N SER A 112 -31.77 9.31 -1.86
CA SER A 112 -32.26 8.04 -2.41
C SER A 112 -31.38 7.61 -3.58
N ILE A 113 -30.37 6.79 -3.31
CA ILE A 113 -29.43 6.31 -4.32
C ILE A 113 -30.17 5.61 -5.47
N MET A 114 -29.82 5.96 -6.71
CA MET A 114 -30.47 5.47 -7.94
C MET A 114 -29.99 4.07 -8.36
N GLY A 115 -29.41 3.30 -7.45
CA GLY A 115 -28.86 1.97 -7.65
C GLY A 115 -28.35 1.37 -6.34
N ASN A 116 -27.83 0.14 -6.39
CA ASN A 116 -27.27 -0.51 -5.22
C ASN A 116 -26.12 -1.46 -5.59
N ILE A 117 -25.16 -1.62 -4.69
CA ILE A 117 -24.15 -2.68 -4.79
C ILE A 117 -24.85 -3.99 -4.40
N THR A 118 -24.76 -5.00 -5.28
CA THR A 118 -25.41 -6.31 -5.10
C THR A 118 -24.43 -7.42 -4.70
N ALA A 119 -23.16 -7.25 -5.04
CA ALA A 119 -22.07 -8.13 -4.65
C ALA A 119 -20.78 -7.32 -4.58
N SER A 120 -19.92 -7.65 -3.63
CA SER A 120 -18.55 -7.12 -3.52
C SER A 120 -17.64 -8.27 -3.09
N ILE A 121 -16.62 -8.57 -3.88
CA ILE A 121 -15.65 -9.65 -3.62
C ILE A 121 -14.27 -9.07 -3.90
N GLY A 122 -13.46 -8.94 -2.85
CA GLY A 122 -12.15 -8.28 -2.95
C GLY A 122 -12.29 -6.88 -3.56
N ASN A 123 -11.51 -6.62 -4.63
CA ASN A 123 -11.48 -5.36 -5.37
C ASN A 123 -12.49 -5.29 -6.53
N SER A 124 -13.47 -6.19 -6.57
CA SER A 124 -14.52 -6.21 -7.59
C SER A 124 -15.90 -6.03 -6.97
N LEU A 125 -16.81 -5.38 -7.70
CA LEU A 125 -18.22 -5.28 -7.31
C LEU A 125 -19.17 -5.47 -8.50
N THR A 126 -20.44 -5.73 -8.17
CA THR A 126 -21.56 -5.69 -9.11
C THR A 126 -22.55 -4.60 -8.67
N LEU A 127 -22.68 -3.56 -9.50
CA LEU A 127 -23.63 -2.47 -9.32
C LEU A 127 -24.90 -2.78 -10.09
N LYS A 128 -26.06 -2.64 -9.44
CA LYS A 128 -27.37 -2.68 -10.08
C LYS A 128 -27.93 -1.27 -10.19
N ALA A 129 -28.27 -0.85 -11.41
CA ALA A 129 -29.02 0.37 -11.63
C ALA A 129 -30.46 0.21 -11.15
N GLY A 130 -31.01 1.25 -10.53
CA GLY A 130 -32.42 1.32 -10.21
C GLY A 130 -33.29 1.17 -11.47
N SER A 131 -34.49 0.64 -11.32
CA SER A 131 -35.38 0.30 -12.44
C SER A 131 -36.34 1.41 -12.87
N SER A 132 -36.37 2.55 -12.15
CA SER A 132 -37.32 3.63 -12.46
C SER A 132 -36.89 4.41 -13.70
N SER A 133 -37.83 4.65 -14.61
CA SER A 133 -37.61 5.50 -15.80
C SER A 133 -37.20 6.94 -15.45
N ARG A 134 -37.53 7.43 -14.25
CA ARG A 134 -37.10 8.75 -13.75
C ARG A 134 -35.58 8.88 -13.58
N TYR A 135 -34.87 7.75 -13.55
CA TYR A 135 -33.42 7.71 -13.43
C TYR A 135 -32.71 7.80 -14.79
N ILE A 136 -33.43 7.71 -15.91
CA ILE A 136 -32.83 7.83 -17.25
C ILE A 136 -32.16 9.20 -17.39
N ASN A 137 -30.94 9.22 -17.95
CA ASN A 137 -30.06 10.37 -18.10
C ASN A 137 -29.57 10.98 -16.76
N LYS A 138 -29.78 10.30 -15.63
CA LYS A 138 -29.15 10.64 -14.35
C LYS A 138 -27.85 9.86 -14.17
N TYR A 139 -27.06 10.27 -13.17
CA TYR A 139 -25.74 9.73 -12.93
C TYR A 139 -25.59 9.24 -11.49
N ILE A 140 -24.98 8.08 -11.35
CA ILE A 140 -24.47 7.57 -10.07
C ILE A 140 -22.96 7.73 -10.09
N VAL A 141 -22.40 8.14 -8.97
CA VAL A 141 -20.96 8.16 -8.74
C VAL A 141 -20.62 6.94 -7.89
N LEU A 142 -19.83 6.03 -8.48
CA LEU A 142 -19.20 4.93 -7.76
C LEU A 142 -17.88 5.41 -7.17
N ILE A 143 -17.69 5.19 -5.88
CA ILE A 143 -16.52 5.66 -5.14
C ILE A 143 -15.76 4.44 -4.62
N ALA A 144 -14.47 4.35 -4.93
CA ALA A 144 -13.55 3.40 -4.32
C ALA A 144 -12.64 4.17 -3.37
N THR A 145 -12.61 3.78 -2.10
CA THR A 145 -11.74 4.38 -1.08
C THR A 145 -10.77 3.33 -0.57
N LEU A 146 -9.48 3.65 -0.54
CA LEU A 146 -8.47 2.72 -0.04
C LEU A 146 -8.71 2.43 1.45
N THR A 147 -8.66 1.15 1.83
CA THR A 147 -8.95 0.75 3.22
C THR A 147 -7.84 1.16 4.19
N SER A 148 -6.58 1.15 3.74
CA SER A 148 -5.41 1.51 4.55
C SER A 148 -5.22 3.02 4.71
N ASP A 149 -5.72 3.81 3.75
CA ASP A 149 -5.73 5.28 3.82
C ASP A 149 -7.02 5.83 3.19
N PRO A 150 -8.04 6.15 4.02
CA PRO A 150 -9.33 6.64 3.54
C PRO A 150 -9.28 8.01 2.84
N THR A 151 -8.15 8.72 2.88
CA THR A 151 -7.97 9.98 2.12
C THR A 151 -7.74 9.71 0.63
N ILE A 152 -7.34 8.49 0.28
CA ILE A 152 -7.10 8.07 -1.10
C ILE A 152 -8.39 7.48 -1.65
N THR A 153 -9.00 8.21 -2.57
CA THR A 153 -10.26 7.82 -3.21
C THR A 153 -10.25 8.11 -4.71
N ILE A 154 -11.03 7.34 -5.46
CA ILE A 154 -11.31 7.60 -6.88
C ILE A 154 -12.81 7.47 -7.13
N GLU A 155 -13.29 8.31 -8.03
CA GLU A 155 -14.68 8.36 -8.43
C GLU A 155 -14.87 7.92 -9.88
N LYS A 156 -15.95 7.20 -10.15
CA LYS A 156 -16.39 6.85 -11.49
C LYS A 156 -17.84 7.21 -11.67
N THR A 157 -18.09 8.21 -12.51
CA THR A 157 -19.44 8.62 -12.89
C THR A 157 -20.02 7.66 -13.93
N ILE A 158 -21.25 7.22 -13.69
CA ILE A 158 -21.95 6.20 -14.47
C ILE A 158 -23.32 6.75 -14.85
N GLN A 159 -23.57 6.88 -16.16
CA GLN A 159 -24.85 7.33 -16.70
C GLN A 159 -25.87 6.19 -16.73
N LEU A 160 -27.08 6.47 -16.28
CA LEU A 160 -28.20 5.54 -16.38
C LEU A 160 -28.94 5.76 -17.70
N LYS A 161 -28.96 4.72 -18.55
CA LYS A 161 -29.58 4.77 -19.88
C LYS A 161 -30.91 4.02 -19.93
N SER A 162 -31.70 4.34 -20.95
CA SER A 162 -32.91 3.58 -21.26
C SER A 162 -32.60 2.11 -21.55
N LEU A 163 -33.59 1.24 -21.33
CA LEU A 163 -33.51 -0.17 -21.69
C LEU A 163 -33.61 -0.39 -23.21
N LEU A 164 -34.26 0.55 -23.90
CA LEU A 164 -34.51 0.57 -25.34
C LEU A 164 -33.21 0.59 -26.18
#